data_AF-A0A8H2WRW2-F1
#
_entry.id   AF-A0A8H2WRW2-F1
#
_cell.length_a   1.000
_cell.length_b   1.000
_cell.length_c   1.000
_cell.angle_alpha   90.00
_cell.angle_beta   90.00
_cell.angle_gamma   90.00
#
_symmetry.space_group_name_H-M   'P 1'
#
loop_
_entity.id
_entity.type
_entity.pdbx_description
1 polymer ?
#
loop_
_entity_poly.entity_id
_entity_poly.type
_entity_poly.pdbx_seq_one_letter_code
_entity_poly.pdbx_strand_id
1 'polypeptide(L)'
;MESVHYDRDSERNSPINAHPKPARSSLPDPEVILKKILDTEGQEVFVEFFPCPHAGQPIRRVKTTHKAQRKYPDVGALADPEAFKIAELLMQPGITACFRNSFLRLKRLRGKLPWHNSRALQKDINKLPHGPDWEVQPFKLTGNSGEEIVKLWKQNPLNVIRAILRDKTLRKYLQYRVVDR
;
A
#
# COMPACT_ATOMS: atom_id res chain seq x y z
N MET A 1 44.34 25.90 53.37
CA MET A 1 44.13 25.83 51.91
C MET A 1 42.88 25.01 51.70
N GLU A 2 41.77 25.50 51.17
CA GLU A 2 41.26 26.84 50.90
C GLU A 2 39.76 26.62 50.74
N SER A 3 38.98 27.25 51.60
CA SER A 3 37.53 27.36 51.49
C SER A 3 37.23 28.53 50.57
N VAL A 4 36.41 28.34 49.55
CA VAL A 4 35.80 29.46 48.81
C VAL A 4 34.32 29.21 48.64
N HIS A 5 33.56 30.18 49.15
CA HIS A 5 32.12 30.32 49.12
C HIS A 5 31.73 31.28 47.98
N TYR A 6 30.41 31.45 47.78
CA TYR A 6 29.70 32.35 46.84
C TYR A 6 29.44 31.77 45.43
N ASP A 7 28.30 32.00 44.77
CA ASP A 7 27.19 32.90 45.07
C ASP A 7 25.86 32.42 44.48
N ARG A 8 24.81 33.04 44.98
CA ARG A 8 23.39 32.82 44.73
C ARG A 8 22.95 33.63 43.52
N ASP A 9 22.76 33.01 42.36
CA ASP A 9 22.04 33.65 41.26
C ASP A 9 20.62 33.13 41.11
N SER A 10 19.74 34.10 41.26
CA SER A 10 18.29 34.00 41.29
C SER A 10 17.78 34.45 39.93
N GLU A 11 17.72 33.55 38.95
CA GLU A 11 17.03 33.86 37.69
C GLU A 11 15.61 33.30 37.70
N ARG A 12 14.69 34.18 38.09
CA ARG A 12 13.31 34.14 37.60
C ARG A 12 13.36 34.23 36.08
N ASN A 13 12.77 33.28 35.37
CA ASN A 13 12.17 33.52 34.07
C ASN A 13 11.03 32.53 33.81
N SER A 14 9.83 33.06 34.07
CA SER A 14 8.52 32.87 33.42
C SER A 14 8.05 31.48 32.94
N PRO A 15 6.79 31.10 33.23
CA PRO A 15 6.20 29.87 32.70
C PRO A 15 6.10 29.97 31.18
N ILE A 16 6.72 29.02 30.48
CA ILE A 16 6.51 28.81 29.04
C ILE A 16 5.04 28.47 28.84
N ASN A 17 4.37 29.42 28.17
CA ASN A 17 3.03 29.39 27.61
C ASN A 17 2.34 28.02 27.65
N ALA A 18 1.26 27.97 28.42
CA ALA A 18 0.22 26.98 28.24
C ALA A 18 -0.15 26.94 26.76
N HIS A 19 0.17 25.83 26.08
CA HIS A 19 -0.44 25.54 24.80
C HIS A 19 -1.96 25.60 24.99
N PRO A 20 -2.69 26.41 24.22
CA PRO A 20 -4.13 26.35 24.25
C PRO A 20 -4.52 24.92 23.87
N LYS A 21 -5.16 24.21 24.81
CA LYS A 21 -5.94 23.00 24.50
C LYS A 21 -6.75 23.35 23.25
N PRO A 22 -6.65 22.59 22.14
CA PRO A 22 -7.57 22.82 21.04
C PRO A 22 -8.96 22.66 21.64
N ALA A 23 -9.69 23.78 21.70
CA ALA A 23 -11.10 23.76 21.99
C ALA A 23 -11.69 22.72 21.03
N ARG A 24 -12.32 21.68 21.58
CA ARG A 24 -13.25 20.86 20.80
C ARG A 24 -14.25 21.86 20.24
N SER A 25 -14.05 22.24 18.99
CA SER A 25 -14.99 23.07 18.26
C SER A 25 -16.25 22.25 18.13
N SER A 26 -17.21 22.50 19.02
CA SER A 26 -18.61 22.14 18.84
C SER A 26 -19.20 23.05 17.75
N LEU A 27 -18.62 22.96 16.56
CA LEU A 27 -19.25 23.52 15.38
C LEU A 27 -20.36 22.52 14.99
N PRO A 28 -21.59 23.00 14.75
CA PRO A 28 -22.62 22.14 14.18
C PRO A 28 -22.06 21.54 12.89
N ASP A 29 -22.27 20.24 12.69
CA ASP A 29 -21.86 19.55 11.46
C ASP A 29 -22.38 20.37 10.27
N PRO A 30 -21.50 20.80 9.34
CA PRO A 30 -21.95 21.56 8.20
C PRO A 30 -23.00 20.72 7.48
N GLU A 31 -24.21 21.25 7.34
CA GLU A 31 -25.32 20.59 6.65
C GLU A 31 -24.78 19.99 5.34
N VAL A 32 -24.88 18.67 5.22
CA VAL A 32 -24.38 17.94 4.06
C VAL A 32 -25.21 18.36 2.85
N ILE A 33 -24.68 19.28 2.05
CA ILE A 33 -25.35 19.77 0.83
C ILE A 33 -25.20 18.70 -0.25
N LEU A 34 -26.24 17.89 -0.42
CA LEU A 34 -26.37 16.93 -1.52
C LEU A 34 -26.92 17.64 -2.76
N LYS A 35 -26.21 17.57 -3.90
CA LYS A 35 -26.74 18.02 -5.19
C LYS A 35 -27.16 16.81 -6.02
N LYS A 36 -28.37 16.89 -6.57
CA LYS A 36 -28.90 15.92 -7.52
C LYS A 36 -28.31 16.20 -8.90
N ILE A 37 -27.62 15.22 -9.49
CA ILE A 37 -26.96 15.31 -10.80
C ILE A 37 -27.34 14.07 -11.62
N LEU A 38 -27.40 14.19 -12.94
CA LEU A 38 -27.55 13.05 -13.86
C LEU A 38 -26.16 12.57 -14.29
N ASP A 39 -25.92 11.27 -14.14
CA ASP A 39 -24.69 10.64 -14.62
C ASP A 39 -24.67 10.49 -16.16
N THR A 40 -23.53 10.10 -16.73
CA THR A 40 -23.35 9.88 -18.17
C THR A 40 -24.31 8.85 -18.77
N GLU A 41 -24.88 7.98 -17.94
CA GLU A 41 -25.87 6.96 -18.33
C GLU A 41 -27.33 7.41 -18.07
N GLY A 42 -27.55 8.66 -17.66
CA GLY A 42 -28.88 9.22 -17.39
C GLY A 42 -29.49 8.82 -16.04
N GLN A 43 -28.71 8.21 -15.14
CA GLN A 43 -29.15 7.86 -13.79
C GLN A 43 -29.02 9.04 -12.82
N GLU A 44 -29.99 9.17 -11.91
CA GLU A 44 -29.98 10.19 -10.87
C GLU A 44 -29.00 9.81 -9.75
N VAL A 45 -27.96 10.62 -9.55
CA VAL A 45 -26.94 10.42 -8.52
C VAL A 45 -26.89 11.65 -7.60
N PHE A 46 -26.74 11.40 -6.30
CA PHE A 46 -26.56 12.46 -5.31
C PHE A 46 -25.07 12.62 -5.02
N VAL A 47 -24.53 13.80 -5.31
CA VAL A 47 -23.12 14.13 -5.07
C VAL A 47 -23.02 15.04 -3.87
N GLU A 48 -22.27 14.59 -2.86
CA GLU A 48 -21.89 15.38 -1.69
C GLU A 48 -20.83 16.41 -2.08
N PHE A 49 -21.10 17.69 -1.83
CA PHE A 49 -20.17 18.76 -2.15
C PHE A 49 -19.27 19.06 -0.95
N PHE A 50 -17.99 18.68 -1.04
CA PHE A 50 -17.00 19.06 -0.03
C PHE A 50 -16.52 20.49 -0.28
N PRO A 51 -16.67 21.42 0.68
CA PRO A 51 -16.26 22.82 0.51
C PRO A 51 -14.73 23.00 0.44
N CYS A 52 -13.93 21.94 0.64
CA CYS A 52 -12.49 21.98 0.50
C CYS A 52 -12.07 21.52 -0.92
N PRO A 53 -11.46 22.41 -1.74
CA PRO A 53 -10.98 22.05 -3.08
C PRO A 53 -9.90 20.96 -3.09
N HIS A 54 -9.31 20.68 -1.93
CA HIS A 54 -8.27 19.66 -1.74
C HIS A 54 -8.81 18.35 -1.15
N ALA A 55 -10.14 18.23 -0.95
CA ALA A 55 -10.76 16.98 -0.52
C ALA A 55 -10.43 15.88 -1.53
N GLY A 56 -9.86 14.77 -1.04
CA GLY A 56 -9.40 13.65 -1.88
C GLY A 56 -8.02 13.83 -2.52
N GLN A 57 -7.36 14.99 -2.39
CA GLN A 57 -5.98 15.12 -2.88
C GLN A 57 -5.01 14.27 -2.03
N PRO A 58 -3.98 13.65 -2.65
CA PRO A 58 -2.96 12.96 -1.90
C PRO A 58 -2.30 13.91 -0.90
N ILE A 59 -2.29 13.54 0.38
CA ILE A 59 -1.70 14.35 1.47
C ILE A 59 -0.23 14.72 1.18
N ARG A 60 0.45 13.95 0.32
CA ARG A 60 1.81 14.24 -0.16
C ARG A 60 1.91 13.99 -1.66
N ARG A 61 2.44 14.97 -2.40
CA ARG A 61 2.86 14.78 -3.80
C ARG A 61 4.03 13.79 -3.80
N VAL A 62 3.83 12.60 -4.38
CA VAL A 62 4.88 11.59 -4.49
C VAL A 62 5.97 12.13 -5.39
N LYS A 63 7.14 12.46 -4.81
CA LYS A 63 8.34 12.76 -5.59
C LYS A 63 8.78 11.46 -6.27
N THR A 64 8.67 11.40 -7.59
CA THR A 64 9.09 10.27 -8.44
C THR A 64 10.59 9.93 -8.32
N THR A 65 11.38 10.80 -7.67
CA THR A 65 12.82 10.62 -7.45
C THR A 65 13.16 9.51 -6.45
N HIS A 66 12.23 9.12 -5.57
CA HIS A 66 12.41 7.94 -4.73
C HIS A 66 11.90 6.70 -5.46
N LYS A 67 12.63 6.26 -6.49
CA LYS A 67 12.64 4.83 -6.82
C LYS A 67 13.27 4.15 -5.59
N ALA A 68 12.43 3.78 -4.63
CA ALA A 68 12.86 2.94 -3.53
C ALA A 68 13.52 1.72 -4.17
N GLN A 69 14.85 1.63 -4.10
CA GLN A 69 15.58 0.43 -4.42
C GLN A 69 15.10 -0.59 -3.40
N ARG A 70 14.03 -1.29 -3.76
CA ARG A 70 13.43 -2.35 -2.98
C ARG A 70 14.52 -3.41 -2.87
N LYS A 71 15.23 -3.43 -1.74
CA LYS A 71 16.08 -4.57 -1.33
C LYS A 71 15.15 -5.73 -1.02
N TYR A 72 14.62 -6.32 -2.09
CA TYR A 72 13.92 -7.58 -2.02
C TYR A 72 14.93 -8.67 -1.62
N PRO A 73 14.46 -9.77 -0.99
CA PRO A 73 15.27 -10.98 -0.90
C PRO A 73 15.75 -11.38 -2.30
N ASP A 74 16.78 -12.21 -2.40
CA ASP A 74 17.36 -12.65 -3.67
C ASP A 74 16.28 -13.10 -4.68
N VAL A 75 15.88 -12.16 -5.54
CA VAL A 75 14.89 -12.32 -6.61
C VAL A 75 15.52 -13.05 -7.81
N GLY A 76 16.78 -13.46 -7.68
CA GLY A 76 17.53 -14.22 -8.66
C GLY A 76 17.55 -13.51 -10.00
N ALA A 77 17.19 -14.25 -11.05
CA ALA A 77 17.22 -13.76 -12.41
C ALA A 77 16.16 -12.70 -12.73
N LEU A 78 15.13 -12.55 -11.89
CA LEU A 78 14.09 -11.51 -12.04
C LEU A 78 14.55 -10.14 -11.54
N ALA A 79 15.78 -10.03 -11.02
CA ALA A 79 16.40 -8.74 -10.75
C ALA A 79 16.69 -7.96 -12.04
N ASP A 80 16.91 -8.65 -13.16
CA ASP A 80 17.13 -8.05 -14.47
C ASP A 80 15.78 -7.62 -15.10
N PRO A 81 15.61 -6.32 -15.44
CA PRO A 81 14.37 -5.81 -16.02
C PRO A 81 13.93 -6.51 -17.32
N GLU A 82 14.89 -6.90 -18.18
CA GLU A 82 14.57 -7.57 -19.43
C GLU A 82 14.08 -9.00 -19.18
N ALA A 83 14.75 -9.73 -18.29
CA ALA A 83 14.29 -11.04 -17.85
C ALA A 83 12.88 -10.96 -17.22
N PHE A 84 12.62 -9.95 -16.38
CA PHE A 84 11.31 -9.73 -15.78
C PHE A 84 10.21 -9.53 -16.83
N LYS A 85 10.47 -8.69 -17.84
CA LYS A 85 9.51 -8.43 -18.93
C LYS A 85 9.20 -9.68 -19.76
N ILE A 86 10.21 -10.52 -19.99
CA ILE A 86 10.03 -11.80 -20.68
C ILE A 86 9.22 -12.78 -19.83
N ALA A 87 9.49 -12.83 -18.53
CA ALA A 87 8.70 -13.62 -17.59
C ALA A 87 7.23 -13.17 -17.55
N GLU A 88 6.99 -11.86 -17.50
CA GLU A 88 5.65 -11.25 -17.55
C GLU A 88 4.91 -11.66 -18.83
N LEU A 89 5.56 -11.55 -19.99
CA LEU A 89 4.99 -11.95 -21.28
C LEU A 89 4.59 -13.42 -21.28
N LEU A 90 5.45 -14.32 -20.77
CA LEU A 90 5.21 -15.77 -20.75
C LEU A 90 4.13 -16.20 -19.74
N MET A 91 3.86 -15.36 -18.75
CA MET A 91 2.86 -15.60 -17.70
C MET A 91 1.49 -14.99 -18.01
N GLN A 92 1.33 -14.35 -19.19
CA GLN A 92 0.02 -13.85 -19.62
C GLN A 92 -1.03 -14.98 -19.68
N PRO A 93 -2.30 -14.66 -19.38
CA PRO A 93 -3.38 -15.62 -19.47
C PRO A 93 -3.51 -16.15 -20.90
N GLY A 94 -3.83 -17.45 -21.03
CA GLY A 94 -3.92 -18.13 -22.33
C GLY A 94 -2.62 -18.78 -22.80
N ILE A 95 -1.48 -18.50 -22.17
CA ILE A 95 -0.22 -19.17 -22.48
C ILE A 95 -0.13 -20.50 -21.72
N THR A 96 -0.03 -21.60 -22.47
CA THR A 96 0.10 -22.95 -21.90
C THR A 96 1.52 -23.23 -21.40
N ALA A 97 1.65 -24.14 -20.44
CA ALA A 97 2.96 -24.58 -19.94
C ALA A 97 3.82 -25.23 -21.04
N CYS A 98 3.19 -25.95 -21.97
CA CYS A 98 3.86 -26.53 -23.14
C CYS A 98 4.45 -25.45 -24.05
N PHE A 99 3.69 -24.38 -24.31
CA PHE A 99 4.19 -23.25 -25.09
C PHE A 99 5.37 -22.57 -24.41
N ARG A 100 5.27 -22.27 -23.10
CA ARG A 100 6.39 -21.70 -22.33
C ARG A 100 7.65 -22.57 -22.43
N ASN A 101 7.51 -23.87 -22.25
CA ASN A 101 8.63 -24.81 -22.39
C ASN A 101 9.22 -24.82 -23.80
N SER A 102 8.38 -24.78 -24.84
CA SER A 102 8.84 -24.73 -26.23
C SER A 102 9.62 -23.43 -26.50
N PHE A 103 9.07 -22.29 -26.07
CA PHE A 103 9.70 -20.98 -26.21
C PHE A 103 11.06 -20.90 -25.51
N LEU A 104 11.14 -21.33 -24.25
CA LEU A 104 12.39 -21.33 -23.47
C LEU A 104 13.45 -22.29 -24.04
N ARG A 105 13.04 -23.29 -24.83
CA ARG A 105 13.95 -24.26 -25.48
C ARG A 105 14.37 -23.85 -26.90
N LEU A 106 13.90 -22.71 -27.41
CA LEU A 106 14.31 -22.23 -28.73
C LEU A 106 15.83 -22.06 -28.80
N LYS A 107 16.47 -22.68 -29.82
CA LYS A 107 17.93 -22.66 -29.98
C LYS A 107 18.54 -21.25 -29.98
N ARG A 108 17.80 -20.26 -30.51
CA ARG A 108 18.21 -18.85 -30.57
C ARG A 108 18.21 -18.14 -29.20
N LEU A 109 17.41 -18.64 -28.26
CA LEU A 109 17.24 -18.06 -26.92
C LEU A 109 17.99 -18.86 -25.84
N ARG A 110 18.43 -20.08 -26.17
CA ARG A 110 19.21 -20.94 -25.28
C ARG A 110 20.52 -20.25 -24.87
N GLY A 111 20.72 -20.08 -23.57
CA GLY A 111 21.88 -19.38 -23.00
C GLY A 111 21.73 -17.85 -22.90
N LYS A 112 20.68 -17.25 -23.49
CA LYS A 112 20.35 -15.83 -23.31
C LYS A 112 19.34 -15.61 -22.18
N LEU A 113 18.44 -16.58 -21.99
CA LEU A 113 17.48 -16.56 -20.90
C LEU A 113 18.04 -17.28 -19.66
N PRO A 114 17.71 -16.80 -18.47
CA PRO A 114 18.15 -17.43 -17.22
C PRO A 114 17.44 -18.77 -16.94
N TRP A 115 16.30 -19.03 -17.60
CA TRP A 115 15.51 -20.24 -17.40
C TRP A 115 15.63 -21.22 -18.56
N HIS A 116 15.96 -22.48 -18.23
CA HIS A 116 16.05 -23.56 -19.20
C HIS A 116 14.69 -24.27 -19.44
N ASN A 117 13.73 -24.09 -18.53
CA ASN A 117 12.38 -24.65 -18.62
C ASN A 117 11.38 -23.79 -17.81
N SER A 118 10.09 -24.05 -18.03
CA SER A 118 8.99 -23.36 -17.35
C SER A 118 9.01 -23.58 -15.84
N ARG A 119 9.59 -24.70 -15.35
CA ARG A 119 9.69 -24.97 -13.91
C ARG A 119 10.70 -24.04 -13.24
N ALA A 120 11.84 -23.78 -13.88
CA ALA A 120 12.85 -22.84 -13.39
C ALA A 120 12.30 -21.41 -13.37
N LEU A 121 11.59 -21.01 -14.44
CA LEU A 121 10.87 -19.73 -14.50
C LEU A 121 9.89 -19.60 -13.32
N GLN A 122 9.04 -20.61 -13.11
CA GLN A 122 8.06 -20.58 -12.03
C GLN A 122 8.72 -20.54 -10.65
N LYS A 123 9.87 -21.20 -10.47
CA LYS A 123 10.61 -21.18 -9.21
C LYS A 123 11.08 -19.77 -8.87
N ASP A 124 11.58 -19.02 -9.85
CA ASP A 124 11.98 -17.62 -9.62
C ASP A 124 10.78 -16.70 -9.43
N ILE A 125 9.68 -16.91 -10.17
CA ILE A 125 8.42 -16.17 -9.94
C ILE A 125 7.94 -16.38 -8.50
N ASN A 126 8.02 -17.62 -8.00
CA ASN A 126 7.61 -17.93 -6.63
C ASN A 126 8.50 -17.26 -5.57
N LYS A 127 9.72 -16.82 -5.90
CA LYS A 127 10.58 -16.03 -5.00
C LYS A 127 10.19 -14.56 -4.95
N LEU A 128 9.39 -14.08 -5.91
CA LEU A 128 8.92 -12.70 -5.88
C LEU A 128 8.15 -12.46 -4.57
N PRO A 129 8.24 -11.26 -4.01
CA PRO A 129 7.46 -10.87 -2.84
C PRO A 129 5.97 -10.99 -3.16
N HIS A 130 5.33 -12.03 -2.63
CA HIS A 130 3.88 -12.17 -2.70
C HIS A 130 3.24 -11.15 -1.75
N GLY A 131 2.16 -10.52 -2.20
CA GLY A 131 1.28 -9.79 -1.30
C GLY A 131 0.59 -10.75 -0.33
N PRO A 132 -0.12 -10.23 0.69
CA PRO A 132 -0.99 -11.07 1.51
C PRO A 132 -2.00 -11.82 0.62
N ASP A 133 -2.19 -13.11 0.89
CA ASP A 133 -3.06 -13.98 0.10
C ASP A 133 -4.50 -13.46 0.05
N TRP A 134 -5.12 -13.56 -1.12
CA TRP A 134 -6.53 -13.26 -1.32
C TRP A 134 -7.35 -14.55 -1.18
N GLU A 135 -8.34 -14.54 -0.30
CA GLU A 135 -9.34 -15.60 -0.18
C GLU A 135 -10.59 -15.20 -0.97
N VAL A 136 -11.07 -16.11 -1.82
CA VAL A 136 -12.33 -15.93 -2.55
C VAL A 136 -13.43 -16.71 -1.82
N GLN A 137 -14.43 -16.02 -1.31
CA GLN A 137 -15.57 -16.62 -0.64
C GLN A 137 -16.85 -16.33 -1.45
N PRO A 138 -17.61 -17.36 -1.87
CA PRO A 138 -18.93 -17.12 -2.43
C PRO A 138 -19.85 -16.57 -1.34
N PHE A 139 -20.55 -15.50 -1.65
CA PHE A 139 -21.47 -14.82 -0.74
C PHE A 139 -22.82 -14.68 -1.42
N LYS A 140 -23.86 -15.12 -0.73
CA LYS A 140 -25.22 -15.08 -1.23
C LYS A 140 -25.85 -13.76 -0.79
N LEU A 141 -26.14 -12.89 -1.76
CA LEU A 141 -26.91 -11.68 -1.56
C LEU A 141 -28.38 -12.00 -1.81
N THR A 142 -29.24 -11.58 -0.89
CA THR A 142 -30.69 -11.64 -1.07
C THR A 142 -31.18 -10.21 -1.18
N GLY A 143 -31.69 -9.84 -2.35
CA GLY A 143 -32.27 -8.53 -2.62
C GLY A 143 -33.74 -8.64 -3.04
N ASN A 144 -34.36 -7.49 -3.28
CA ASN A 144 -35.76 -7.41 -3.70
C ASN A 144 -36.01 -8.10 -5.06
N SER A 145 -34.97 -8.27 -5.88
CA SER A 145 -35.01 -8.89 -7.20
C SER A 145 -34.61 -10.38 -7.20
N GLY A 146 -34.39 -10.98 -6.02
CA GLY A 146 -34.01 -12.39 -5.89
C GLY A 146 -32.66 -12.61 -5.21
N GLU A 147 -32.12 -13.82 -5.39
CA GLU A 147 -30.85 -14.24 -4.77
C GLU A 147 -29.73 -14.26 -5.81
N GLU A 148 -28.62 -13.61 -5.49
CA GLU A 148 -27.42 -13.56 -6.33
C GLU A 148 -26.21 -14.10 -5.55
N ILE A 149 -25.42 -14.97 -6.19
CA ILE A 149 -24.16 -15.46 -5.61
C ILE A 149 -23.01 -14.64 -6.18
N VAL A 150 -22.44 -13.77 -5.36
CA VAL A 150 -21.27 -12.95 -5.71
C VAL A 150 -20.00 -13.54 -5.12
N LYS A 151 -18.86 -13.28 -5.75
CA LYS A 151 -17.54 -13.69 -5.24
C LYS A 151 -16.93 -12.55 -4.44
N LEU A 152 -16.85 -12.70 -3.12
CA LEU A 152 -16.12 -11.76 -2.27
C LEU A 152 -14.64 -12.12 -2.27
N TRP A 153 -13.81 -11.12 -2.52
CA TRP A 153 -12.35 -11.21 -2.41
C TRP A 153 -11.96 -10.54 -1.10
N LYS A 154 -11.50 -11.34 -0.14
CA LYS A 154 -11.10 -10.85 1.18
C LYS A 154 -9.63 -11.15 1.44
N GLN A 155 -8.97 -10.27 2.18
CA GLN A 155 -7.64 -10.51 2.71
C GLN A 155 -7.73 -10.60 4.23
N ASN A 156 -6.89 -11.44 4.83
CA ASN A 156 -6.74 -11.43 6.28
C ASN A 156 -6.11 -10.10 6.72
N PRO A 157 -6.84 -9.25 7.48
CA PRO A 157 -6.36 -7.92 7.84
C PRO A 157 -5.08 -7.97 8.69
N LEU A 158 -4.89 -9.03 9.50
CA LEU A 158 -3.65 -9.21 10.26
C LEU A 158 -2.45 -9.48 9.35
N ASN A 159 -2.65 -10.18 8.24
CA ASN A 159 -1.60 -10.40 7.25
C ASN A 159 -1.25 -9.12 6.51
N VAL A 160 -2.26 -8.29 6.18
CA VAL A 160 -2.07 -6.96 5.59
C VAL A 160 -1.31 -6.05 6.55
N ILE A 161 -1.75 -5.94 7.80
CA ILE A 161 -1.07 -5.15 8.83
C ILE A 161 0.36 -5.65 9.04
N ARG A 162 0.55 -6.97 9.16
CA ARG A 162 1.89 -7.56 9.30
C ARG A 162 2.78 -7.24 8.09
N ALA A 163 2.24 -7.26 6.87
CA ALA A 163 2.97 -6.88 5.66
C ALA A 163 3.38 -5.40 5.69
N ILE A 164 2.45 -4.51 6.07
CA ILE A 164 2.68 -3.07 6.25
C ILE A 164 3.77 -2.81 7.30
N LEU A 165 3.68 -3.47 8.46
CA LEU A 165 4.67 -3.33 9.55
C LEU A 165 6.05 -3.87 9.17
N ARG A 166 6.11 -4.89 8.30
CA ARG A 166 7.36 -5.46 7.78
C ARG A 166 7.97 -4.64 6.65
N ASP A 167 7.21 -3.74 6.03
CA ASP A 167 7.72 -2.90 4.95
C ASP A 167 8.73 -1.87 5.50
N LYS A 168 9.98 -2.03 5.06
CA LYS A 168 11.10 -1.14 5.43
C LYS A 168 10.87 0.30 4.99
N THR A 169 10.07 0.53 3.96
CA THR A 169 9.75 1.89 3.48
C THR A 169 8.80 2.61 4.43
N LEU A 170 7.80 1.89 4.94
CA LEU A 170 6.78 2.41 5.86
C LEU A 170 7.29 2.52 7.29
N ARG A 171 8.33 1.76 7.65
CA ARG A 171 8.95 1.80 8.97
C ARG A 171 9.40 3.20 9.42
N LYS A 172 9.79 4.07 8.48
CA LYS A 172 10.17 5.48 8.77
C LYS A 172 8.99 6.38 9.12
N TYR A 173 7.77 5.95 8.78
CA TYR A 173 6.53 6.71 8.99
C TYR A 173 5.65 6.11 10.09
N LEU A 174 5.97 4.91 10.58
CA LEU A 174 5.29 4.26 11.69
C LEU A 174 5.79 4.83 13.02
N GLN A 175 4.93 5.61 13.68
CA GLN A 175 5.16 6.09 15.05
C GLN A 175 4.38 5.20 16.02
N TYR A 176 5.08 4.55 16.93
CA TYR A 176 4.45 3.76 17.99
C TYR A 176 4.32 4.60 19.24
N ARG A 177 3.12 4.69 19.79
CA ARG A 177 2.90 5.25 21.12
C ARG A 177 3.08 4.12 22.13
N VAL A 178 4.07 4.23 22.99
CA VAL A 178 4.20 3.33 24.15
C VAL A 178 3.08 3.69 25.12
N VAL A 179 2.33 2.68 25.56
CA VAL A 179 1.35 2.80 26.63
C VAL A 179 1.95 2.07 27.81
N ASP A 180 2.40 2.84 28.80
CA ASP A 180 2.88 2.28 30.06
C ASP A 180 1.70 1.57 30.75
N ARG A 181 1.94 0.32 31.16
CA ARG A 181 0.97 -0.55 31.84
C ARG A 181 1.08 -0.42 33.35
#